data_AF-A0AAD2EYX8-F1
#
_entry.id   AF-A0AAD2EYX8-F1
#
_cell.length_a   1.000
_cell.length_b   1.000
_cell.length_c   1.000
_cell.angle_alpha   90.00
_cell.angle_beta   90.00
_cell.angle_gamma   90.00
#
_symmetry.space_group_name_H-M   'P 1'
#
loop_
_entity.id
_entity.type
_entity.pdbx_description
1 polymer ?
#
loop_
_entity_poly.entity_id
_entity_poly.type
_entity_poly.pdbx_seq_one_letter_code
_entity_poly.pdbx_strand_id
1 'polypeptide(L)'
;MSRALHDRVASLGPVLVISPHFDDAIFSCGALLAAHHGSRTVTVFGGAPETPVSTTWDQEAGFADSNQAVAARRLEDAQAHAQVSATVHHLGFCDSQYGQTPTVAELERALYRLVERRTADAVFVPLGLFHSDHVLVHEAALMLLRKLPQRLWIGYEDALYRRGRGAVQDRIVALAAQDIVATPVSPLTAVDGRQKRRAVACYASQLRAFGPGGVEDLHQPERFWLLEPKQGEPDHATAG
;
A
#
# COMPACT_ATOMS: atom_id res chain seq x y z
N MET A 1 7.62 14.31 17.06
CA MET A 1 6.23 14.51 16.59
C MET A 1 5.52 15.47 17.53
N SER A 2 4.86 16.52 17.02
CA SER A 2 4.08 17.44 17.87
C SER A 2 2.77 16.79 18.33
N ARG A 3 2.22 17.27 19.46
CA ARG A 3 0.92 16.80 19.98
C ARG A 3 -0.20 16.98 18.94
N ALA A 4 -0.21 18.11 18.23
CA ALA A 4 -1.19 18.38 17.18
C ALA A 4 -1.14 17.37 16.03
N LEU A 5 0.05 16.93 15.62
CA LEU A 5 0.21 15.93 14.57
C LEU A 5 -0.23 14.54 15.04
N HIS A 6 0.06 14.18 16.30
CA HIS A 6 -0.45 12.96 16.92
C HIS A 6 -1.98 12.93 16.93
N ASP A 7 -2.61 14.01 17.41
CA ASP A 7 -4.06 14.14 17.49
C ASP A 7 -4.71 14.07 16.10
N ARG A 8 -4.07 14.68 15.08
CA ARG A 8 -4.51 14.61 13.68
C ARG A 8 -4.48 13.18 13.13
N VAL A 9 -3.43 12.41 13.41
CA VAL A 9 -3.33 11.01 12.99
C VAL A 9 -4.33 10.11 13.74
N ALA A 10 -4.61 10.41 15.00
CA ALA A 10 -5.57 9.66 15.80
C ALA A 10 -7.05 9.95 15.43
N SER A 11 -7.32 11.06 14.75
CA SER A 11 -8.67 11.53 14.38
C SER A 11 -8.92 11.55 12.87
N LEU A 12 -8.18 10.75 12.11
CA LEU A 12 -8.38 10.63 10.66
C LEU A 12 -9.83 10.24 10.33
N GLY A 13 -10.37 10.87 9.30
CA GLY A 13 -11.58 10.39 8.62
C GLY A 13 -11.25 9.31 7.59
N PRO A 14 -12.11 9.10 6.57
CA PRO A 14 -11.83 8.17 5.48
C PRO A 14 -10.47 8.45 4.81
N VAL A 15 -9.69 7.39 4.60
CA VAL A 15 -8.33 7.47 4.05
C VAL A 15 -8.26 6.95 2.61
N LEU A 16 -7.16 7.26 1.94
CA LEU A 16 -6.80 6.68 0.65
C LEU A 16 -5.63 5.71 0.83
N VAL A 17 -5.79 4.44 0.46
CA VAL A 17 -4.71 3.45 0.44
C VAL A 17 -4.28 3.20 -1.00
N ILE A 18 -2.98 3.22 -1.27
CA ILE A 18 -2.39 2.81 -2.55
C ILE A 18 -1.82 1.41 -2.36
N SER A 19 -2.38 0.45 -3.11
CA SER A 19 -2.03 -0.97 -3.09
C SER A 19 -1.25 -1.30 -4.36
N PRO A 20 -0.06 -1.91 -4.30
CA PRO A 20 0.60 -2.46 -5.48
C PRO A 20 -0.31 -3.47 -6.18
N HIS A 21 -0.62 -4.58 -5.52
CA HIS A 21 -1.45 -5.66 -6.05
C HIS A 21 -2.81 -5.73 -5.34
N PHE A 22 -3.63 -6.69 -5.76
CA PHE A 22 -5.04 -6.81 -5.37
C PHE A 22 -5.26 -7.04 -3.87
N ASP A 23 -4.32 -7.67 -3.18
CA ASP A 23 -4.45 -8.13 -1.81
C ASP A 23 -3.73 -7.24 -0.79
N ASP A 24 -2.65 -6.56 -1.20
CA ASP A 24 -1.74 -5.84 -0.29
C ASP A 24 -2.41 -4.84 0.65
N ALA A 25 -3.38 -4.07 0.16
CA ALA A 25 -4.10 -3.10 0.98
C ALA A 25 -4.89 -3.79 2.10
N ILE A 26 -5.55 -4.92 1.84
CA ILE A 26 -6.27 -5.66 2.88
C ILE A 26 -5.30 -6.40 3.79
N PHE A 27 -4.23 -6.96 3.24
CA PHE A 27 -3.23 -7.70 4.00
C PHE A 27 -2.45 -6.78 4.96
N SER A 28 -2.10 -5.59 4.51
CA SER A 28 -1.29 -4.62 5.25
C SER A 28 -2.12 -3.62 6.05
N CYS A 29 -3.31 -3.24 5.55
CA CYS A 29 -4.15 -2.16 6.09
C CYS A 29 -5.61 -2.56 6.33
N GLY A 30 -5.97 -3.85 6.32
CA GLY A 30 -7.36 -4.26 6.47
C GLY A 30 -8.01 -3.83 7.80
N ALA A 31 -7.24 -3.75 8.89
CA ALA A 31 -7.73 -3.26 10.16
C ALA A 31 -7.87 -1.72 10.16
N LEU A 32 -6.94 -1.02 9.51
CA LEU A 32 -7.06 0.41 9.21
C LEU A 32 -8.35 0.73 8.44
N LEU A 33 -8.57 0.06 7.31
CA LEU A 33 -9.74 0.25 6.47
C LEU A 33 -11.04 -0.02 7.24
N ALA A 34 -11.04 -1.07 8.08
CA ALA A 34 -12.18 -1.42 8.92
C ALA A 34 -12.49 -0.41 10.04
N ALA A 35 -11.52 0.43 10.44
CA ALA A 35 -11.75 1.49 11.42
C ALA A 35 -12.16 2.81 10.76
N HIS A 36 -11.72 3.03 9.52
CA HIS A 36 -11.94 4.26 8.76
C HIS A 36 -12.97 4.01 7.66
N HIS A 37 -14.22 3.78 8.02
CA HIS A 37 -15.29 3.46 7.06
C HIS A 37 -15.42 4.51 5.95
N GLY A 38 -15.74 4.08 4.73
CA GLY A 38 -15.80 4.95 3.56
C GLY A 38 -14.43 5.23 2.93
N SER A 39 -13.36 4.63 3.46
CA SER A 39 -12.03 4.66 2.87
C SER A 39 -12.02 4.08 1.46
N ARG A 40 -10.98 4.44 0.72
CA ARG A 40 -10.80 4.04 -0.67
C ARG A 40 -9.43 3.45 -0.88
N THR A 41 -9.36 2.42 -1.71
CA THR A 41 -8.10 1.84 -2.18
C THR A 41 -7.93 2.10 -3.67
N VAL A 42 -6.69 2.28 -4.09
CA VAL A 42 -6.27 2.20 -5.48
C VAL A 42 -5.33 1.04 -5.63
N THR A 43 -5.74 0.03 -6.39
CA THR A 43 -4.87 -1.08 -6.77
C THR A 43 -4.15 -0.71 -8.06
N VAL A 44 -2.82 -0.63 -8.03
CA VAL A 44 -2.00 -0.10 -9.13
C VAL A 44 -1.89 -1.12 -10.26
N PHE A 45 -1.48 -2.35 -9.94
CA PHE A 45 -1.27 -3.41 -10.90
C PHE A 45 -2.54 -4.25 -11.10
N GLY A 46 -3.62 -3.57 -11.48
CA GLY A 46 -4.92 -4.17 -11.71
C GLY A 46 -5.20 -4.60 -13.15
N GLY A 47 -4.27 -4.39 -14.07
CA GLY A 47 -4.42 -4.65 -15.51
C GLY A 47 -3.98 -6.06 -15.93
N ALA A 48 -4.48 -6.49 -17.08
CA ALA A 48 -4.02 -7.67 -17.79
C ALA A 48 -3.26 -7.24 -19.06
N PRO A 49 -2.25 -8.01 -19.50
CA PRO A 49 -1.60 -7.76 -20.78
C PRO A 49 -2.57 -7.99 -21.95
N GLU A 50 -2.35 -7.30 -23.06
CA GLU A 50 -3.20 -7.41 -24.25
C GLU A 50 -3.26 -8.84 -24.82
N THR A 51 -2.09 -9.50 -24.90
CA THR A 51 -2.00 -10.93 -25.22
C THR A 51 -1.99 -11.73 -23.92
N PRO A 52 -2.91 -12.67 -23.71
CA PRO A 52 -2.91 -13.50 -22.51
C PRO A 52 -1.61 -14.26 -22.35
N VAL A 53 -1.07 -14.24 -21.14
CA VAL A 53 0.11 -15.01 -20.75
C VAL A 53 -0.22 -15.89 -19.55
N SER A 54 0.55 -16.95 -19.33
CA SER A 54 0.38 -17.82 -18.17
C SER A 54 1.68 -17.81 -17.39
N THR A 55 1.63 -17.42 -16.12
CA THR A 55 2.78 -17.49 -15.21
C THR A 55 2.63 -18.67 -14.26
N THR A 56 3.73 -19.06 -13.59
CA THR A 56 3.67 -20.05 -12.51
C THR A 56 2.69 -19.64 -11.42
N TRP A 57 2.67 -18.34 -11.07
CA TRP A 57 1.79 -17.81 -10.03
C TRP A 57 0.31 -17.90 -10.42
N ASP A 58 -0.03 -17.64 -11.69
CA ASP A 58 -1.40 -17.82 -12.19
C ASP A 58 -1.83 -19.29 -12.07
N GLN A 59 -0.95 -20.22 -12.45
CA GLN A 59 -1.22 -21.66 -12.39
C GLN A 59 -1.39 -22.15 -10.95
N GLU A 60 -0.54 -21.70 -10.02
CA GLU A 60 -0.64 -22.01 -8.59
C GLU A 60 -1.92 -21.42 -7.96
N ALA A 61 -2.35 -20.25 -8.43
CA ALA A 61 -3.64 -19.66 -8.08
C ALA A 61 -4.84 -20.41 -8.71
N GLY A 62 -4.60 -21.29 -9.68
CA GLY A 62 -5.60 -22.11 -10.37
C GLY A 62 -6.23 -21.44 -11.59
N PHE A 63 -5.49 -20.57 -12.27
CA PHE A 63 -5.91 -19.90 -13.50
C PHE A 63 -5.12 -20.40 -14.70
N ALA A 64 -5.76 -20.39 -15.86
CA ALA A 64 -5.13 -20.76 -17.13
C ALA A 64 -4.22 -19.64 -17.66
N ASP A 65 -4.65 -18.39 -17.53
CA ASP A 65 -3.96 -17.22 -18.05
C ASP A 65 -4.25 -15.94 -17.23
N SER A 66 -3.54 -14.87 -17.59
CA SER A 66 -3.59 -13.55 -17.00
C SER A 66 -4.97 -12.89 -17.09
N ASN A 67 -5.76 -13.16 -18.13
CA ASN A 67 -7.11 -12.60 -18.25
C ASN A 67 -8.03 -13.20 -17.20
N GLN A 68 -8.00 -14.53 -17.05
CA GLN A 68 -8.76 -15.22 -16.01
C GLN A 68 -8.31 -14.77 -14.61
N ALA A 69 -7.00 -14.69 -14.39
CA ALA A 69 -6.43 -14.29 -13.10
C ALA A 69 -6.84 -12.87 -12.71
N VAL A 70 -6.65 -11.88 -13.59
CA VAL A 70 -6.98 -10.48 -13.32
C VAL A 70 -8.49 -10.28 -13.14
N ALA A 71 -9.33 -10.94 -13.95
CA ALA A 71 -10.77 -10.86 -13.81
C ALA A 71 -11.25 -11.40 -12.45
N ALA A 72 -10.74 -12.57 -12.03
CA ALA A 72 -11.06 -13.16 -10.74
C ALA A 72 -10.56 -12.31 -9.57
N ARG A 73 -9.31 -11.86 -9.60
CA ARG A 73 -8.71 -11.04 -8.54
C ARG A 73 -9.41 -9.70 -8.36
N ARG A 74 -9.89 -9.07 -9.43
CA ARG A 74 -10.74 -7.86 -9.34
C ARG A 74 -12.03 -8.10 -8.55
N LEU A 75 -12.65 -9.26 -8.72
CA LEU A 75 -13.85 -9.64 -7.98
C LEU A 75 -13.54 -9.95 -6.52
N GLU A 76 -12.48 -10.72 -6.26
CA GLU A 76 -12.00 -11.01 -4.90
C GLU A 76 -11.69 -9.72 -4.14
N ASP A 77 -10.98 -8.79 -4.78
CA ASP A 77 -10.57 -7.51 -4.19
C ASP A 77 -11.77 -6.61 -3.86
N ALA A 78 -12.76 -6.55 -4.76
CA ALA A 78 -14.01 -5.82 -4.51
C ALA A 78 -14.80 -6.44 -3.34
N GLN A 79 -14.87 -7.77 -3.26
CA GLN A 79 -15.53 -8.48 -2.16
C GLN A 79 -14.81 -8.25 -0.82
N ALA A 80 -13.48 -8.28 -0.82
CA ALA A 80 -12.66 -8.04 0.36
C ALA A 80 -12.86 -6.62 0.90
N HIS A 81 -12.82 -5.61 0.03
CA HIS A 81 -13.03 -4.21 0.42
C HIS A 81 -14.43 -3.97 0.99
N ALA A 82 -15.46 -4.67 0.49
CA ALA A 82 -16.80 -4.61 1.06
C ALA A 82 -16.86 -5.12 2.51
N GLN A 83 -16.03 -6.10 2.90
CA GLN A 83 -15.98 -6.62 4.28
C GLN A 83 -15.47 -5.59 5.30
N VAL A 84 -14.78 -4.55 4.85
CA VAL A 84 -14.20 -3.48 5.69
C VAL A 84 -14.85 -2.12 5.43
N SER A 85 -16.02 -2.10 4.78
CA SER A 85 -16.75 -0.87 4.45
C SER A 85 -15.92 0.14 3.64
N ALA A 86 -15.05 -0.36 2.76
CA ALA A 86 -14.22 0.43 1.85
C ALA A 86 -14.57 0.14 0.39
N THR A 87 -14.05 0.95 -0.52
CA THR A 87 -14.16 0.73 -1.98
C THR A 87 -12.79 0.64 -2.61
N VAL A 88 -12.68 0.00 -3.77
CA VAL A 88 -11.43 -0.12 -4.52
C VAL A 88 -11.59 0.36 -5.96
N HIS A 89 -10.54 0.97 -6.49
CA HIS A 89 -10.40 1.32 -7.90
C HIS A 89 -9.12 0.70 -8.46
N HIS A 90 -9.26 -0.12 -9.50
CA HIS A 90 -8.13 -0.79 -10.15
C HIS A 90 -7.62 0.05 -11.33
N LEU A 91 -6.34 0.41 -11.29
CA LEU A 91 -5.62 0.93 -12.44
C LEU A 91 -5.34 -0.20 -13.45
N GLY A 92 -4.99 0.21 -14.67
CA GLY A 92 -4.76 -0.70 -15.79
C GLY A 92 -3.30 -1.14 -15.99
N PHE A 93 -2.41 -0.90 -15.02
CA PHE A 93 -1.02 -1.35 -15.15
C PHE A 93 -0.92 -2.85 -14.93
N CYS A 94 -0.05 -3.50 -15.70
CA CYS A 94 0.20 -4.93 -15.57
C CYS A 94 1.20 -5.18 -14.45
N ASP A 95 0.92 -6.21 -13.66
CA ASP A 95 1.88 -6.79 -12.71
C ASP A 95 3.19 -7.15 -13.44
N SER A 96 4.34 -6.93 -12.79
CA SER A 96 5.66 -7.26 -13.35
C SER A 96 5.80 -8.71 -13.80
N GLN A 97 5.03 -9.65 -13.24
CA GLN A 97 4.99 -11.04 -13.70
C GLN A 97 4.57 -11.18 -15.18
N TYR A 98 3.86 -10.20 -15.72
CA TYR A 98 3.42 -10.17 -17.12
C TYR A 98 4.40 -9.45 -18.06
N GLY A 99 5.57 -9.01 -17.56
CA GLY A 99 6.65 -8.43 -18.36
C GLY A 99 6.37 -7.06 -18.95
N GLN A 100 5.35 -6.34 -18.46
CA GLN A 100 4.94 -5.01 -18.93
C GLN A 100 5.06 -3.96 -17.81
N THR A 101 6.22 -3.92 -17.15
CA THR A 101 6.48 -3.01 -16.03
C THR A 101 6.46 -1.55 -16.49
N PRO A 102 5.62 -0.68 -15.92
CA PRO A 102 5.60 0.74 -16.25
C PRO A 102 6.81 1.47 -15.67
N THR A 103 7.06 2.67 -16.17
CA THR A 103 8.05 3.57 -15.56
C THR A 103 7.51 4.22 -14.28
N VAL A 104 8.42 4.62 -13.37
CA VAL A 104 8.06 5.40 -12.16
C VAL A 104 7.24 6.64 -12.54
N ALA A 105 7.64 7.35 -13.61
CA ALA A 105 6.97 8.57 -14.07
C ALA A 105 5.54 8.32 -14.57
N GLU A 106 5.26 7.16 -15.17
CA GLU A 106 3.90 6.78 -15.57
C GLU A 106 3.01 6.52 -14.36
N LEU A 107 3.53 5.79 -13.36
CA LEU A 107 2.82 5.56 -12.11
C LEU A 107 2.58 6.86 -11.35
N GLU A 108 3.60 7.69 -11.20
CA GLU A 108 3.54 9.01 -10.57
C GLU A 108 2.42 9.85 -11.20
N ARG A 109 2.40 9.98 -12.53
CA ARG A 109 1.40 10.76 -13.24
C ARG A 109 -0.01 10.21 -13.08
N ALA A 110 -0.17 8.88 -13.06
CA ALA A 110 -1.48 8.25 -12.85
C ALA A 110 -1.99 8.45 -11.41
N LEU A 111 -1.12 8.22 -10.43
CA LEU A 111 -1.42 8.40 -9.01
C LEU A 111 -1.68 9.86 -8.67
N TYR A 112 -0.93 10.81 -9.25
CA TYR A 112 -1.12 12.24 -8.99
C TYR A 112 -2.54 12.68 -9.31
N ARG A 113 -3.06 12.33 -10.50
CA ARG A 113 -4.43 12.66 -10.91
C ARG A 113 -5.48 12.10 -9.95
N LEU A 114 -5.22 10.93 -9.37
CA LEU A 114 -6.13 10.25 -8.45
C LEU A 114 -6.09 10.87 -7.05
N VAL A 115 -4.89 11.19 -6.54
CA VAL A 115 -4.69 11.77 -5.21
C VAL A 115 -5.16 13.23 -5.19
N GLU A 116 -4.86 14.00 -6.23
CA GLU A 116 -5.25 15.40 -6.36
C GLU A 116 -6.78 15.58 -6.29
N ARG A 117 -7.54 14.73 -6.99
CA ARG A 117 -9.02 14.83 -7.09
C ARG A 117 -9.77 14.36 -5.85
N ARG A 118 -9.10 13.68 -4.92
CA ARG A 118 -9.76 13.07 -3.75
C ARG A 118 -9.66 13.97 -2.53
N THR A 119 -10.64 13.88 -1.65
CA THR A 119 -10.71 14.71 -0.44
C THR A 119 -9.94 14.13 0.73
N ALA A 120 -9.55 12.86 0.71
CA ALA A 120 -8.86 12.19 1.81
C ALA A 120 -7.57 12.92 2.24
N ASP A 121 -7.48 13.29 3.51
CA ASP A 121 -6.32 14.05 4.03
C ASP A 121 -5.07 13.18 4.15
N ALA A 122 -5.24 11.88 4.39
CA ALA A 122 -4.15 10.92 4.53
C ALA A 122 -4.12 9.92 3.36
N VAL A 123 -2.91 9.72 2.83
CA VAL A 123 -2.59 8.77 1.78
C VAL A 123 -1.62 7.74 2.35
N PHE A 124 -2.06 6.50 2.36
CA PHE A 124 -1.31 5.34 2.80
C PHE A 124 -0.65 4.67 1.61
N VAL A 125 0.65 4.40 1.70
CA VAL A 125 1.47 3.87 0.60
C VAL A 125 2.35 2.73 1.11
N PRO A 126 2.72 1.76 0.25
CA PRO A 126 3.64 0.70 0.66
C PRO A 126 4.98 1.31 1.10
N LEU A 127 5.65 0.66 2.05
CA LEU A 127 7.05 0.96 2.32
C LEU A 127 7.96 0.45 1.18
N GLY A 128 7.45 -0.40 0.29
CA GLY A 128 8.20 -0.85 -0.87
C GLY A 128 9.12 -2.01 -0.53
N LEU A 129 8.67 -2.94 0.31
CA LEU A 129 9.53 -4.02 0.79
C LEU A 129 9.59 -5.17 -0.23
N PHE A 130 10.80 -5.68 -0.47
CA PHE A 130 11.12 -6.89 -1.23
C PHE A 130 10.74 -6.90 -2.73
N HIS A 131 9.46 -6.73 -3.08
CA HIS A 131 8.95 -6.92 -4.44
C HIS A 131 9.17 -5.67 -5.32
N SER A 132 9.56 -5.84 -6.58
CA SER A 132 9.86 -4.74 -7.51
C SER A 132 8.67 -3.80 -7.71
N ASP A 133 7.46 -4.34 -7.84
CA ASP A 133 6.24 -3.55 -7.97
C ASP A 133 5.94 -2.70 -6.72
N HIS A 134 6.23 -3.22 -5.51
CA HIS A 134 6.08 -2.45 -4.27
C HIS A 134 7.09 -1.30 -4.23
N VAL A 135 8.35 -1.57 -4.61
CA VAL A 135 9.41 -0.55 -4.71
C VAL A 135 8.98 0.54 -5.69
N LEU A 136 8.46 0.16 -6.86
CA LEU A 136 8.07 1.08 -7.92
C LEU A 136 6.91 2.01 -7.49
N VAL A 137 5.91 1.46 -6.81
CA VAL A 137 4.79 2.25 -6.25
C VAL A 137 5.28 3.17 -5.12
N HIS A 138 6.18 2.68 -4.28
CA HIS A 138 6.79 3.50 -3.23
C HIS A 138 7.58 4.69 -3.78
N GLU A 139 8.40 4.48 -4.82
CA GLU A 139 9.16 5.55 -5.47
C GLU A 139 8.24 6.62 -6.07
N ALA A 140 7.18 6.20 -6.77
CA ALA A 140 6.17 7.11 -7.28
C ALA A 140 5.49 7.90 -6.14
N ALA A 141 5.19 7.24 -5.02
CA ALA A 141 4.62 7.90 -3.83
C ALA A 141 5.56 8.95 -3.22
N LEU A 142 6.87 8.70 -3.16
CA LEU A 142 7.85 9.69 -2.66
C LEU A 142 7.95 10.92 -3.56
N MET A 143 7.70 10.78 -4.86
CA MET A 143 7.59 11.93 -5.76
C MET A 143 6.33 12.75 -5.47
N LEU A 144 5.19 12.08 -5.27
CA LEU A 144 3.93 12.75 -4.92
C LEU A 144 3.99 13.43 -3.56
N LEU A 145 4.66 12.82 -2.58
CA LEU A 145 4.86 13.36 -1.24
C LEU A 145 5.43 14.77 -1.29
N ARG A 146 6.44 14.99 -2.15
CA ARG A 146 7.05 16.31 -2.37
C ARG A 146 6.14 17.28 -3.12
N LYS A 147 5.31 16.78 -4.04
CA LYS A 147 4.39 17.61 -4.85
C LYS A 147 3.09 17.99 -4.12
N LEU A 148 2.70 17.22 -3.10
CA LEU A 148 1.44 17.35 -2.37
C LEU A 148 1.70 17.41 -0.86
N PRO A 149 2.46 18.41 -0.36
CA PRO A 149 2.88 18.50 1.05
C PRO A 149 1.72 18.76 2.03
N GLN A 150 0.54 19.14 1.54
CA GLN A 150 -0.66 19.34 2.35
C GLN A 150 -1.29 18.03 2.84
N ARG A 151 -0.99 16.90 2.17
CA ARG A 151 -1.48 15.57 2.55
C ARG A 151 -0.60 14.97 3.64
N LEU A 152 -1.19 14.12 4.48
CA LEU A 152 -0.42 13.23 5.34
C LEU A 152 -0.01 11.99 4.53
N TRP A 153 1.29 11.74 4.43
CA TRP A 153 1.83 10.57 3.76
C TRP A 153 2.25 9.53 4.79
N ILE A 154 1.65 8.34 4.74
CA ILE A 154 1.87 7.29 5.73
C ILE A 154 2.30 6.02 5.01
N GLY A 155 3.53 5.56 5.27
CA GLY A 155 4.02 4.26 4.81
C GLY A 155 3.43 3.13 5.66
N TYR A 156 2.85 2.10 5.05
CA TYR A 156 2.50 0.85 5.74
C TYR A 156 3.59 -0.21 5.54
N GLU A 157 3.86 -1.00 6.56
CA GLU A 157 4.71 -2.18 6.43
C GLU A 157 4.03 -3.25 5.57
N ASP A 158 4.58 -3.52 4.40
CA ASP A 158 4.08 -4.49 3.43
C ASP A 158 3.96 -5.88 4.07
N ALA A 159 2.72 -6.35 4.24
CA ALA A 159 2.47 -7.70 4.73
C ALA A 159 3.14 -8.74 3.84
N LEU A 160 3.44 -9.91 4.40
CA LEU A 160 4.24 -10.99 3.79
C LEU A 160 5.73 -10.68 3.63
N TYR A 161 6.12 -9.39 3.55
CA TYR A 161 7.52 -8.98 3.37
C TYR A 161 8.15 -8.33 4.62
N ARG A 162 7.36 -7.68 5.47
CA ARG A 162 7.82 -6.94 6.67
C ARG A 162 8.59 -7.77 7.70
N ARG A 163 8.44 -9.10 7.67
CA ARG A 163 9.15 -10.03 8.56
C ARG A 163 10.50 -10.49 7.99
N GLY A 164 10.84 -10.08 6.78
CA GLY A 164 12.17 -10.29 6.21
C GLY A 164 13.25 -9.70 7.11
N ARG A 165 14.35 -10.44 7.29
CA ARG A 165 15.46 -10.00 8.14
C ARG A 165 15.98 -8.66 7.65
N GLY A 166 15.87 -7.62 8.47
CA GLY A 166 16.36 -6.28 8.16
C GLY A 166 15.50 -5.48 7.19
N ALA A 167 14.44 -6.05 6.60
CA ALA A 167 13.72 -5.45 5.48
C ALA A 167 13.19 -4.04 5.78
N VAL A 168 12.54 -3.87 6.93
CA VAL A 168 12.01 -2.56 7.37
C VAL A 168 13.16 -1.61 7.74
N GLN A 169 14.21 -2.11 8.40
CA GLN A 169 15.36 -1.32 8.82
C GLN A 169 16.11 -0.76 7.61
N ASP A 170 16.38 -1.60 6.60
CA ASP A 170 17.05 -1.21 5.37
C ASP A 170 16.23 -0.16 4.61
N ARG A 171 14.90 -0.31 4.60
CA ARG A 171 13.99 0.70 4.02
C ARG A 171 14.05 2.03 4.77
N ILE A 172 14.07 2.03 6.10
CA ILE A 172 14.19 3.26 6.90
C ILE A 172 15.53 3.96 6.63
N VAL A 173 16.62 3.20 6.52
CA VAL A 173 17.94 3.74 6.14
C VAL A 173 17.89 4.35 4.73
N ALA A 174 17.27 3.68 3.76
CA ALA A 174 17.12 4.19 2.41
C ALA A 174 16.27 5.46 2.33
N LEU A 175 15.23 5.59 3.15
CA LEU A 175 14.43 6.81 3.28
C LEU A 175 15.26 7.97 3.86
N ALA A 176 16.02 7.69 4.92
CA ALA A 176 16.89 8.69 5.54
C ALA A 176 17.97 9.21 4.56
N ALA A 177 18.53 8.33 3.72
CA ALA A 177 19.47 8.71 2.66
C ALA A 177 18.85 9.60 1.56
N GLN A 178 17.52 9.65 1.48
CA GLN A 178 16.76 10.51 0.55
C GLN A 178 16.15 11.73 1.24
N ASP A 179 16.64 12.09 2.43
CA ASP A 179 16.10 13.16 3.26
C ASP A 179 14.61 12.99 3.56
N ILE A 180 14.15 11.76 3.77
CA ILE A 180 12.81 11.45 4.26
C ILE A 180 12.91 10.91 5.69
N VAL A 181 12.23 11.56 6.61
CA VAL A 181 12.07 11.10 7.99
C VAL A 181 10.86 10.15 8.04
N ALA A 182 11.07 8.96 8.61
CA ALA A 182 10.02 7.99 8.88
C ALA A 182 9.75 7.93 10.39
N THR A 183 8.61 8.44 10.83
CA THR A 183 8.22 8.45 12.26
C THR A 183 7.12 7.41 12.51
N PRO A 184 7.28 6.45 13.44
CA PRO A 184 6.22 5.51 13.77
C PRO A 184 4.93 6.22 14.21
N VAL A 185 3.79 5.79 13.69
CA VAL A 185 2.47 6.33 14.04
C VAL A 185 1.42 5.22 14.19
N SER A 186 0.38 5.50 14.98
CA SER A 186 -0.75 4.59 15.22
C SER A 186 -2.07 5.30 14.88
N PRO A 187 -2.53 5.23 13.61
CA PRO A 187 -3.79 5.86 13.15
C PRO A 187 -5.05 5.15 13.64
N LEU A 188 -4.93 4.24 14.59
CA LEU A 188 -5.98 3.33 15.03
C LEU A 188 -5.95 3.17 16.55
N THR A 189 -7.13 3.15 17.15
CA THR A 189 -7.34 2.54 18.47
C THR A 189 -7.83 1.09 18.27
N ALA A 190 -7.52 0.21 19.22
CA ALA A 190 -7.59 -1.24 19.07
C ALA A 190 -8.84 -1.78 18.33
N VAL A 191 -8.62 -2.62 17.32
CA VAL A 191 -9.65 -3.27 16.49
C VAL A 191 -9.57 -4.79 16.63
N ASP A 192 -10.71 -5.47 16.69
CA ASP A 192 -10.80 -6.93 16.97
C ASP A 192 -10.29 -7.86 15.84
N GLY A 193 -9.91 -7.28 14.71
CA GLY A 193 -9.37 -7.95 13.53
C GLY A 193 -10.36 -8.86 12.78
N ARG A 194 -11.63 -8.99 13.20
CA ARG A 194 -12.62 -9.88 12.56
C ARG A 194 -12.93 -9.46 11.13
N GLN A 195 -13.14 -8.16 10.92
CA GLN A 195 -13.41 -7.62 9.57
C GLN A 195 -12.22 -7.89 8.64
N LYS A 196 -10.98 -7.60 9.09
CA LYS A 196 -9.76 -7.95 8.34
C LYS A 196 -9.69 -9.43 8.01
N ARG A 197 -9.93 -10.33 8.97
CA ARG A 197 -9.91 -11.78 8.72
C ARG A 197 -10.92 -12.21 7.65
N ARG A 198 -12.14 -11.66 7.67
CA ARG A 198 -13.15 -11.92 6.62
C ARG A 198 -12.71 -11.39 5.26
N ALA A 199 -12.13 -10.19 5.23
CA ALA A 199 -11.63 -9.58 4.00
C ALA A 199 -10.46 -10.40 3.39
N VAL A 200 -9.50 -10.83 4.21
CA VAL A 200 -8.40 -11.70 3.79
C VAL A 200 -8.93 -13.00 3.17
N ALA A 201 -9.97 -13.60 3.75
CA ALA A 201 -10.56 -14.84 3.25
C ALA A 201 -11.22 -14.71 1.86
N CYS A 202 -11.48 -13.49 1.37
CA CYS A 202 -12.02 -13.27 0.02
C CYS A 202 -10.96 -13.52 -1.07
N TYR A 203 -9.67 -13.44 -0.77
CA TYR A 203 -8.58 -13.66 -1.73
C TYR A 203 -8.25 -15.15 -1.89
N ALA A 204 -9.26 -15.96 -2.26
CA ALA A 204 -9.13 -17.40 -2.36
C ALA A 204 -8.00 -17.82 -3.32
N SER A 205 -7.81 -17.09 -4.42
CA SER A 205 -6.73 -17.33 -5.37
C SER A 205 -5.34 -17.11 -4.77
N GLN A 206 -5.17 -16.03 -3.98
CA GLN A 206 -3.87 -15.70 -3.38
C GLN A 206 -3.55 -16.65 -2.24
N LEU A 207 -4.53 -16.93 -1.37
CA LEU A 207 -4.36 -17.88 -0.27
C LEU A 207 -4.00 -19.29 -0.77
N ARG A 208 -4.51 -19.68 -1.94
CA ARG A 208 -4.12 -20.93 -2.61
C ARG A 208 -2.67 -20.87 -3.08
N ALA A 209 -2.27 -19.82 -3.80
CA ALA A 209 -0.94 -19.67 -4.37
C ALA A 209 0.16 -19.57 -3.30
N PHE A 210 -0.06 -18.79 -2.22
CA PHE A 210 0.88 -18.72 -1.10
C PHE A 210 1.05 -20.06 -0.36
N GLY A 211 0.02 -20.90 -0.40
CA GLY A 211 0.04 -22.23 0.21
C GLY A 211 0.17 -22.23 1.74
N PRO A 212 0.30 -23.43 2.35
CA PRO A 212 0.44 -23.59 3.79
C PRO A 212 1.69 -22.88 4.33
N GLY A 213 1.54 -22.09 5.40
CA GLY A 213 2.62 -21.33 6.01
C GLY A 213 2.99 -20.02 5.30
N GLY A 214 2.49 -19.78 4.09
CA GLY A 214 2.77 -18.56 3.31
C GLY A 214 2.03 -17.30 3.80
N VAL A 215 1.11 -17.42 4.75
CA VAL A 215 0.18 -16.34 5.15
C VAL A 215 0.17 -16.02 6.65
N GLU A 216 1.13 -16.55 7.42
CA GLU A 216 1.21 -16.36 8.87
C GLU A 216 1.36 -14.89 9.29
N ASP A 217 1.93 -14.08 8.41
CA ASP A 217 2.13 -12.65 8.66
C ASP A 217 0.81 -11.84 8.63
N LEU A 218 -0.23 -12.33 7.96
CA LEU A 218 -1.48 -11.57 7.74
C LEU A 218 -2.24 -11.20 9.03
N HIS A 219 -1.96 -11.92 10.11
CA HIS A 219 -2.58 -11.70 11.43
C HIS A 219 -1.73 -10.86 12.38
N GLN A 220 -0.53 -10.44 11.97
CA GLN A 220 0.32 -9.59 12.78
C GLN A 220 -0.23 -8.15 12.85
N PRO A 221 0.10 -7.40 13.92
CA PRO A 221 -0.28 -6.00 14.04
C PRO A 221 0.19 -5.17 12.85
N GLU A 222 -0.70 -4.32 12.34
CA GLU A 222 -0.37 -3.35 11.29
C GLU A 222 0.50 -2.24 11.86
N ARG A 223 1.50 -1.81 11.08
CA ARG A 223 2.47 -0.79 11.49
C ARG A 223 2.61 0.26 10.40
N PHE A 224 2.71 1.50 10.85
CA PHE A 224 2.63 2.68 9.99
C PHE A 224 3.70 3.70 10.35
N TRP A 225 4.14 4.43 9.34
CA TRP A 225 5.25 5.37 9.41
C TRP A 225 4.83 6.67 8.73
N LEU A 226 4.70 7.75 9.48
CA LEU A 226 4.54 9.08 8.89
C LEU A 226 5.83 9.42 8.13
N LEU A 227 5.68 9.75 6.85
CA LEU A 227 6.78 10.08 5.94
C LEU A 227 6.77 11.59 5.68
N GLU A 228 7.86 12.26 6.02
CA GLU A 228 8.00 13.71 5.85
C GLU A 228 9.38 14.04 5.27
N PRO A 229 9.51 15.03 4.38
CA PRO A 229 10.82 15.54 4.02
C PRO A 229 11.52 16.05 5.28
N LYS A 230 12.81 15.75 5.42
CA LYS A 230 13.65 16.30 6.47
C LYS A 230 13.62 17.83 6.32
N GLN A 231 13.11 18.51 7.34
CA GLN A 231 13.20 19.97 7.38
C GLN A 231 14.69 20.34 7.48
N GLY A 232 15.14 21.29 6.67
CA GLY A 232 16.49 21.83 6.82
C GLY A 232 16.65 22.37 8.24
N GLU A 233 17.78 22.08 8.89
CA GLU A 233 18.12 22.77 10.13
C GLU A 233 18.14 24.27 9.84
N PRO A 234 17.51 25.13 10.67
CA PRO A 234 17.80 26.55 10.58
C PRO A 234 19.30 26.70 10.80
N ASP A 235 19.96 27.34 9.84
CA ASP A 235 21.39 27.57 9.84
C ASP A 235 21.76 28.34 11.12
N HIS A 236 22.21 27.63 12.16
CA HIS A 236 22.67 28.25 13.41
C HIS A 236 24.05 28.90 13.24
N ALA A 237 24.58 28.97 12.01
CA ALA A 237 25.81 29.65 11.68
C ALA A 237 25.54 31.04 11.07
N THR A 238 25.13 32.01 11.88
CA THR A 238 25.45 33.45 11.69
C THR A 238 25.00 34.25 12.92
N ALA A 239 25.75 34.07 14.02
CA ALA A 239 25.85 35.07 15.07
C ALA A 239 27.24 34.93 15.71
N GLY A 240 28.22 35.54 15.07
CA GLY A 240 29.60 35.67 15.53
C GLY A 240 30.23 36.86 14.84
#